data_AF-A0A2A2M6F6-F1
#
_entry.id   AF-A0A2A2M6F6-F1
#
_cell.length_a   1.000
_cell.length_b   1.000
_cell.length_c   1.000
_cell.angle_alpha   90.00
_cell.angle_beta   90.00
_cell.angle_gamma   90.00
#
_symmetry.space_group_name_H-M   'P 1'
#
loop_
_entity.id
_entity.type
_entity.pdbx_description
1 polymer ?
#
loop_
_entity_poly.entity_id
_entity_poly.type
_entity_poly.pdbx_seq_one_letter_code
_entity_poly.pdbx_strand_id
1 'polypeptide(L)' 'MAAKKAPYSAKAKVWLMNYTMELEGNAAGVISSIFGSLPADMRMLVLNKLQERHRDISSKEAQKETAA' A
#
# COMPACT_ATOMS: atom_id res chain seq x y z
N MET A 1 21.74 -20.30 4.96
CA MET A 1 20.75 -19.70 5.87
C MET A 1 19.81 -18.84 5.04
N ALA A 2 18.50 -19.09 5.07
CA ALA A 2 17.54 -18.27 4.35
C ALA A 2 17.53 -16.87 4.97
N ALA A 3 17.88 -15.83 4.20
CA ALA A 3 17.81 -14.45 4.66
C ALA A 3 16.36 -14.18 5.12
N LYS A 4 16.17 -13.97 6.43
CA LYS A 4 14.89 -13.55 6.97
C LYS A 4 14.51 -12.26 6.26
N LYS A 5 13.47 -12.33 5.44
CA LYS A 5 12.88 -11.17 4.78
C LYS A 5 12.63 -10.09 5.83
N ALA A 6 13.09 -8.87 5.56
CA ALA A 6 12.88 -7.74 6.46
C ALA A 6 11.37 -7.58 6.78
N PRO A 7 11.01 -7.15 8.01
CA PRO A 7 9.61 -6.88 8.35
C PRO A 7 9.01 -5.94 7.31
N TYR A 8 7.81 -6.27 6.83
CA TYR A 8 7.11 -5.53 5.76
C TYR A 8 7.85 -5.46 4.42
N SER A 9 8.71 -6.42 4.08
CA SER A 9 9.24 -6.53 2.72
C SER A 9 8.13 -6.91 1.72
N ALA A 10 8.13 -6.26 0.56
CA ALA A 10 7.19 -6.46 -0.51
C ALA A 10 7.92 -6.63 -1.84
N LYS A 11 7.44 -7.58 -2.64
CA LYS A 11 7.77 -7.71 -4.07
C LYS A 11 6.47 -7.58 -4.85
N ALA A 12 6.35 -6.56 -5.68
CA ALA A 12 5.16 -6.27 -6.46
C ALA A 12 5.48 -6.29 -7.95
N LYS A 13 4.64 -6.96 -8.72
CA LYS A 13 4.63 -6.86 -10.18
C LYS A 13 3.42 -6.03 -10.59
N VAL A 14 3.68 -4.94 -11.30
CA VAL A 14 2.69 -3.92 -11.63
C VAL A 14 2.56 -3.88 -13.14
N TRP A 15 1.33 -4.02 -13.61
CA TRP A 15 0.98 -3.88 -15.02
C TRP A 15 0.42 -2.48 -15.23
N LEU A 16 1.14 -1.67 -15.98
CA LEU A 16 0.72 -0.34 -16.43
C LEU A 16 0.39 -0.42 -17.92
N MET A 17 -0.33 0.59 -18.40
CA MET A 17 -0.96 0.58 -19.74
C MET A 17 0.02 0.24 -20.87
N ASN A 18 1.29 0.65 -20.74
CA ASN A 18 2.32 0.49 -21.77
C ASN A 18 3.55 -0.33 -21.33
N TYR A 19 3.64 -0.74 -20.06
CA TYR A 19 4.80 -1.49 -19.57
C TYR A 19 4.50 -2.23 -18.27
N THR A 20 5.38 -3.17 -17.92
CA THR A 20 5.35 -3.89 -16.65
C THR A 20 6.53 -3.46 -15.80
N MET A 21 6.31 -3.33 -14.50
CA MET A 21 7.35 -2.97 -13.55
C MET A 21 7.39 -3.97 -12.41
N GLU A 22 8.59 -4.44 -12.05
CA GLU A 22 8.81 -5.23 -10.84
C GLU A 22 9.49 -4.33 -9.79
N LEU A 23 8.88 -4.25 -8.61
CA LEU A 23 9.35 -3.45 -7.49
C LEU A 23 9.66 -4.37 -6.31
N GLU A 24 10.84 -4.21 -5.72
CA GLU A 24 11.26 -4.90 -4.51
C GLU A 24 11.71 -3.88 -3.46
N GLY A 25 11.28 -4.06 -2.21
CA GLY A 25 11.66 -3.15 -1.13
C GLY A 25 10.78 -3.29 0.10
N ASN A 26 10.74 -2.25 0.92
CA ASN A 26 9.74 -2.16 1.98
C ASN A 26 8.35 -1.87 1.37
N ALA A 27 7.29 -2.35 2.02
CA ALA A 27 5.92 -2.22 1.52
C ALA A 27 5.53 -0.75 1.34
N ALA A 28 5.91 0.12 2.26
CA ALA A 28 5.66 1.55 2.17
C ALA A 28 6.34 2.20 0.94
N GLY A 29 7.60 1.85 0.67
CA GLY A 29 8.33 2.34 -0.50
C GLY A 29 7.74 1.81 -1.79
N VAL A 30 7.36 0.52 -1.84
CA VAL A 30 6.69 -0.06 -3.00
C VAL A 30 5.36 0.64 -3.27
N ILE A 31 4.53 0.89 -2.25
CA ILE A 31 3.26 1.62 -2.39
C ILE A 31 3.50 3.04 -2.90
N SER A 32 4.48 3.76 -2.34
CA SER A 32 4.82 5.13 -2.76
C SER A 32 5.28 5.18 -4.23
N SER A 33 6.12 4.24 -4.64
CA SER A 33 6.60 4.13 -6.03
C SER A 33 5.46 3.84 -7.02
N ILE A 34 4.54 2.95 -6.66
CA ILE A 34 3.35 2.66 -7.47
C ILE A 34 2.45 3.88 -7.54
N PHE A 35 2.22 4.54 -6.41
CA PHE A 35 1.37 5.73 -6.36
C PHE A 35 1.94 6.87 -7.22
N GLY A 36 3.27 7.06 -7.20
CA GLY A 36 3.95 8.06 -8.01
C GLY A 36 3.88 7.83 -9.52
N SER A 37 3.76 6.58 -9.96
CA SER A 37 3.66 6.24 -11.40
C SER A 37 2.25 6.36 -11.97
N LEU A 38 1.23 6.60 -11.13
CA LEU A 38 -0.15 6.75 -11.57
C LEU A 38 -0.44 8.14 -12.17
N PRO A 39 -1.32 8.22 -13.17
CA PRO A 39 -1.93 9.47 -13.63
C PRO A 39 -2.58 10.27 -12.50
N ALA A 40 -2.69 11.60 -12.67
CA ALA A 40 -3.15 12.51 -11.61
C ALA A 40 -4.58 12.22 -11.13
N ASP A 41 -5.49 11.90 -12.06
CA ASP A 41 -6.87 11.48 -11.82
C ASP A 41 -6.92 10.19 -10.98
N MET A 42 -6.08 9.21 -11.32
CA MET A 42 -5.99 7.93 -10.59
C MET A 42 -5.41 8.11 -9.19
N ARG A 43 -4.43 9.01 -9.01
CA ARG A 43 -3.86 9.31 -7.70
C ARG A 43 -4.91 9.85 -6.73
N MET A 44 -5.78 10.76 -7.17
CA MET A 44 -6.86 11.28 -6.34
C MET A 44 -7.85 10.19 -5.92
N LEU A 45 -8.22 9.32 -6.86
CA LEU A 45 -9.08 8.17 -6.58
C LEU A 45 -8.45 7.23 -5.54
N VAL A 46 -7.14 6.95 -5.67
CA VAL A 46 -6.41 6.11 -4.71
C VAL A 46 -6.34 6.77 -3.33
N LEU A 47 -6.08 8.08 -3.25
CA LEU A 47 -6.07 8.81 -1.97
C LEU A 47 -7.41 8.71 -1.24
N ASN A 48 -8.53 8.92 -1.95
CA ASN A 48 -9.87 8.79 -1.35
C ASN A 48 -10.09 7.38 -0.80
N LYS A 49 -9.75 6.34 -1.58
CA LYS A 49 -9.87 4.94 -1.14
C LYS A 49 -8.98 4.59 0.06
N LEU A 50 -7.78 5.16 0.12
CA LEU A 50 -6.87 4.96 1.26
C LEU A 50 -7.41 5.66 2.50
N GLN A 51 -7.97 6.86 2.36
CA GLN A 51 -8.59 7.60 3.45
C GLN A 51 -9.81 6.86 4.01
N GLU A 52 -10.69 6.34 3.16
CA GLU A 52 -11.83 5.50 3.58
C GLU A 52 -11.37 4.26 4.34
N ARG A 53 -10.42 3.50 3.78
CA ARG A 53 -9.85 2.32 4.45
C ARG A 53 -9.24 2.66 5.80
N HIS A 54 -8.53 3.78 5.90
CA HIS A 54 -7.94 4.20 7.17
C HIS A 54 -9.02 4.47 8.22
N ARG A 55 -10.10 5.19 7.86
CA ARG A 55 -11.24 5.42 8.76
C ARG A 55 -11.86 4.12 9.26
N ASP A 56 -12.06 3.15 8.37
CA ASP A 56 -12.64 1.85 8.72
C ASP A 56 -11.74 1.06 9.68
N ILE A 57 -10.43 1.04 9.42
CA ILE A 57 -9.44 0.36 10.27
C ILE A 57 -9.39 1.01 11.64
N SER A 58 -9.24 2.34 11.69
CA SER A 58 -9.18 3.08 12.96
C SER A 58 -10.46 2.92 13.79
N SER A 59 -11.62 2.88 13.15
CA SER A 59 -12.89 2.64 13.85
C SER A 59 -12.93 1.25 14.48
N LYS A 60 -12.42 0.22 13.80
CA LYS A 60 -12.32 -1.15 14.33
C LYS A 60 -11.29 -1.28 15.45
N GLU A 61 -10.17 -0.57 15.34
CA GLU A 61 -9.13 -0.54 16.37
C GLU A 61 -9.68 0.12 17.64
N ALA A 62 -10.35 1.27 17.53
CA ALA A 62 -10.97 1.95 18.66
C ALA A 62 -12.04 1.07 19.36
N GLN A 63 -12.84 0.31 18.60
CA GLN A 63 -13.82 -0.63 19.17
C GLN A 63 -13.15 -1.78 19.94
N LYS A 64 -11.99 -2.27 19.48
CA LYS A 64 -11.23 -3.31 20.19
C LYS A 64 -10.60 -2.77 21.46
N GLU A 65 -10.11 -1.54 21.46
CA GLU A 65 -9.56 -0.89 22.66
C GLU A 65 -10.63 -0.57 23.70
N THR A 66 -11.87 -0.32 23.28
CA THR A 66 -12.99 -0.06 24.21
C THR A 66 -13.61 -1.36 24.76
N ALA A 67 -13.37 -2.50 24.11
CA ALA A 67 -13.90 -3.82 24.50
C ALA A 67 -12.89 -4.67 25.30
N ALA A 68 -11.66 -4.19 25.50
CA ALA A 68 -10.63 -4.79 26.32
C ALA A 68 -10.56 -4.10 27.70
#